data_AF-A0A1J8QFA4-F1
#
_entry.id   AF-A0A1J8QFA4-F1
#
_cell.length_a   1.000
_cell.length_b   1.000
_cell.length_c   1.000
_cell.angle_alpha   90.00
_cell.angle_beta   90.00
_cell.angle_gamma   90.00
#
_symmetry.space_group_name_H-M   'P 1'
#
loop_
_entity.id
_entity.type
_entity.pdbx_description
1 polymer ?
#
loop_
_entity_poly.entity_id
_entity_poly.type
_entity_poly.pdbx_seq_one_letter_code
_entity_poly.pdbx_strand_id
1 'polypeptide(L)'
;TSAAVRRALESNPSLPELLTSLDKLRGPERENALQRALGVDAKQLKNDLLGPQQLSEDTRALRQLAEAVEAAVRGGNEGMLGLDWDE
;
A
#
# COMPACT_ATOMS: atom_id res chain seq x y z
N THR A 1 14.59 -9.12 -9.83
CA THR A 1 13.72 -8.74 -8.69
C THR A 1 14.44 -7.74 -7.82
N SER A 2 13.81 -6.62 -7.45
CA SER A 2 14.44 -5.57 -6.63
C SER A 2 14.77 -6.08 -5.21
N ALA A 3 15.94 -5.68 -4.69
CA ALA A 3 16.33 -6.01 -3.31
C ALA A 3 15.45 -5.31 -2.26
N ALA A 4 14.99 -4.08 -2.54
CA ALA A 4 14.11 -3.33 -1.65
C ALA A 4 12.74 -4.03 -1.51
N VAL A 5 12.17 -4.48 -2.63
CA VAL A 5 10.89 -5.21 -2.63
C VAL A 5 11.00 -6.53 -1.85
N ARG A 6 12.11 -7.27 -2.00
CA ARG A 6 12.34 -8.49 -1.21
C ARG A 6 12.41 -8.21 0.28
N ARG A 7 13.15 -7.17 0.70
CA ARG A 7 13.25 -6.78 2.11
C ARG A 7 11.90 -6.35 2.70
N ALA A 8 11.09 -5.62 1.94
CA ALA A 8 9.76 -5.20 2.36
C ALA A 8 8.84 -6.40 2.64
N LEU A 9 8.92 -7.46 1.81
CA LEU A 9 8.19 -8.70 2.02
C LEU A 9 8.73 -9.51 3.21
N GLU A 10 10.05 -9.60 3.39
CA GLU A 10 10.68 -10.31 4.50
C GLU A 10 10.40 -9.66 5.87
N SER A 11 10.29 -8.33 5.89
CA SER A 11 10.08 -7.55 7.12
C SER A 11 8.61 -7.54 7.57
N ASN A 12 7.69 -7.97 6.72
CA ASN A 12 6.25 -7.93 6.98
C ASN A 12 5.61 -9.29 6.64
N PRO A 13 5.60 -10.25 7.59
CA PRO A 13 5.16 -11.62 7.33
C PRO A 13 3.66 -11.76 7.00
N SER A 14 2.83 -10.76 7.32
CA SER A 14 1.41 -10.73 6.92
C SER A 14 1.19 -10.33 5.46
N LEU A 15 2.16 -9.64 4.82
CA LEU A 15 2.00 -9.14 3.44
C LEU A 15 1.77 -10.25 2.41
N PRO A 16 2.49 -11.38 2.40
CA PRO A 16 2.25 -12.44 1.42
C PRO A 16 0.81 -12.96 1.44
N GLU A 17 0.23 -13.13 2.63
CA GLU A 17 -1.16 -13.58 2.79
C GLU A 17 -2.14 -12.50 2.31
N LEU A 18 -1.93 -11.25 2.72
CA LEU A 18 -2.72 -10.11 2.29
C LEU A 18 -2.71 -9.95 0.77
N LEU A 19 -1.54 -9.97 0.14
CA LEU A 19 -1.37 -9.89 -1.31
C LEU A 19 -2.07 -11.05 -2.02
N THR A 20 -1.98 -12.26 -1.47
CA THR A 20 -2.68 -13.43 -2.01
C THR A 20 -4.21 -13.26 -1.93
N SER A 21 -4.72 -12.69 -0.83
CA SER A 21 -6.15 -12.39 -0.68
C SER A 21 -6.63 -11.37 -1.71
N LEU A 22 -5.85 -10.31 -1.94
CA LEU A 22 -6.14 -9.26 -2.91
C LEU A 22 -6.07 -9.82 -4.35
N ASP A 23 -5.14 -10.72 -4.61
CA ASP A 23 -4.99 -11.38 -5.91
C ASP A 23 -6.10 -12.40 -6.20
N LYS A 24 -6.92 -12.80 -5.23
CA LYS A 24 -8.13 -13.59 -5.49
C LYS A 24 -9.27 -12.74 -6.04
N LEU A 25 -9.26 -11.43 -5.81
CA LEU A 25 -10.29 -10.50 -6.26
C LEU A 25 -10.10 -10.09 -7.73
N ARG A 26 -11.18 -9.68 -8.39
CA ARG A 26 -11.18 -9.26 -9.80
C ARG A 26 -11.98 -7.98 -9.99
N GLY A 27 -11.63 -7.21 -11.02
CA GLY A 27 -12.37 -6.01 -11.42
C GLY A 27 -12.53 -4.99 -10.28
N PRO A 28 -13.69 -4.32 -10.15
CA PRO A 28 -13.91 -3.26 -9.17
C PRO A 28 -13.74 -3.69 -7.71
N GLU A 29 -13.99 -4.96 -7.39
CA GLU A 29 -13.82 -5.46 -6.02
C GLU A 29 -12.36 -5.44 -5.58
N ARG A 30 -11.45 -5.79 -6.48
CA ARG A 30 -10.01 -5.71 -6.23
C ARG A 30 -9.57 -4.27 -6.01
N GLU A 31 -10.04 -3.36 -6.84
CA GLU A 31 -9.69 -1.95 -6.74
C GLU A 31 -10.16 -1.35 -5.42
N ASN A 32 -11.40 -1.61 -5.01
CA ASN A 32 -11.92 -1.19 -3.72
C ASN A 32 -11.14 -1.81 -2.55
N ALA A 33 -10.81 -3.10 -2.60
CA ALA A 33 -10.04 -3.75 -1.56
C ALA A 33 -8.61 -3.18 -1.45
N LEU A 34 -7.97 -2.85 -2.57
CA LEU A 34 -6.68 -2.17 -2.60
C LEU A 34 -6.78 -0.76 -1.98
N GLN A 35 -7.80 0.02 -2.35
CA GLN A 35 -7.99 1.36 -1.80
C GLN A 35 -8.15 1.33 -0.27
N ARG A 36 -8.93 0.37 0.25
CA ARG A 36 -9.10 0.18 1.70
C ARG A 36 -7.81 -0.27 2.37
N ALA A 37 -7.12 -1.25 1.79
CA ALA A 37 -5.88 -1.78 2.37
C ALA A 37 -4.77 -0.72 2.42
N LEU A 38 -4.72 0.17 1.42
CA LEU A 38 -3.82 1.33 1.37
C LEU A 38 -4.30 2.51 2.22
N GLY A 39 -5.53 2.46 2.74
CA GLY A 39 -6.12 3.56 3.52
C GLY A 39 -6.37 4.82 2.69
N VAL A 40 -6.67 4.69 1.39
CA VAL A 40 -6.98 5.82 0.48
C VAL A 40 -8.47 5.89 0.12
N ASP A 41 -9.30 5.04 0.75
CA ASP A 41 -10.75 5.07 0.56
C ASP A 41 -11.34 6.34 1.19
N ALA A 42 -11.79 7.27 0.34
CA ALA A 42 -12.33 8.57 0.74
C ALA A 42 -13.58 8.48 1.63
N LYS A 43 -14.29 7.34 1.65
CA LYS A 43 -15.43 7.15 2.56
C LYS A 43 -14.97 6.77 3.96
N GLN A 44 -13.89 5.98 4.08
CA GLN A 44 -13.25 5.72 5.38
C GLN A 44 -12.57 6.97 5.94
N LEU A 45 -11.81 7.71 5.10
CA LEU A 45 -11.18 8.96 5.53
C LEU A 45 -12.20 9.92 6.16
N LYS A 46 -13.36 10.12 5.51
CA LYS A 46 -14.43 11.01 6.01
C LYS A 46 -15.03 10.56 7.34
N ASN A 47 -15.07 9.26 7.60
CA ASN A 47 -15.64 8.70 8.83
C ASN A 47 -14.62 8.75 9.99
N ASP A 48 -13.33 8.68 9.67
CA ASP A 48 -12.21 8.65 10.63
C ASP A 48 -11.64 10.05 10.97
N LEU A 49 -12.16 11.14 10.38
CA LEU A 49 -11.79 12.55 10.69
C LEU A 49 -12.06 12.99 12.15
N LEU A 50 -12.58 12.12 13.00
CA LEU A 50 -12.85 12.38 14.43
C LEU A 50 -11.69 12.01 15.37
N GLY A 51 -10.57 11.49 14.86
CA GLY A 51 -9.38 11.19 15.69
C GLY A 51 -8.10 10.94 14.88
N PRO A 52 -6.93 10.86 15.55
CA PRO A 52 -5.67 10.52 14.86
C PRO A 52 -5.80 9.14 14.23
N GLN A 53 -5.69 9.08 12.89
CA GLN A 53 -5.76 7.84 12.11
C GLN A 53 -4.56 6.96 12.45
N GLN A 54 -4.73 6.08 13.43
CA GLN A 54 -3.75 5.03 13.68
C GLN A 54 -3.90 3.99 12.58
N LEU A 55 -3.13 4.16 11.50
CA LEU A 55 -3.07 3.20 10.40
C LEU A 55 -2.77 1.80 10.94
N SER A 56 -3.49 0.80 10.43
CA SER A 56 -3.21 -0.59 10.77
C SER A 56 -1.79 -0.98 10.37
N GLU A 57 -1.20 -1.94 11.06
CA GLU A 57 0.14 -2.46 10.73
C GLU A 57 0.18 -2.98 9.28
N ASP A 58 -0.89 -3.64 8.83
CA ASP A 58 -1.03 -4.12 7.45
C ASP A 58 -1.08 -2.97 6.43
N THR A 59 -1.77 -1.87 6.74
CA THR A 59 -1.78 -0.67 5.88
C THR A 59 -0.39 -0.07 5.77
N ARG A 60 0.33 0.06 6.89
CA ARG A 60 1.70 0.58 6.88
C ARG A 60 2.64 -0.33 6.10
N ALA A 61 2.55 -1.64 6.31
CA ALA A 61 3.32 -2.63 5.58
C ALA A 61 3.05 -2.56 4.07
N LEU A 62 1.77 -2.39 3.67
CA LEU A 62 1.39 -2.30 2.27
C LEU A 62 1.88 -1.00 1.62
N ARG A 63 1.84 0.12 2.34
CA ARG A 63 2.43 1.40 1.89
C ARG A 63 3.94 1.29 1.70
N GLN A 64 4.66 0.70 2.65
CA GLN A 64 6.11 0.44 2.53
C GLN A 64 6.44 -0.44 1.31
N LEU A 65 5.63 -1.46 1.05
CA LEU A 65 5.81 -2.28 -0.15
C LEU A 65 5.56 -1.47 -1.42
N ALA A 66 4.51 -0.64 -1.45
CA ALA A 66 4.19 0.21 -2.60
C ALA A 66 5.33 1.20 -2.90
N GLU A 67 5.92 1.82 -1.87
CA GLU A 67 7.11 2.68 -1.99
C GLU A 67 8.33 1.91 -2.53
N ALA A 68 8.59 0.70 -2.01
CA ALA A 68 9.71 -0.11 -2.49
C ALA A 68 9.54 -0.54 -3.96
N VAL A 69 8.29 -0.80 -4.39
CA VAL A 69 7.95 -1.09 -5.78
C VAL A 69 8.12 0.15 -6.65
N GLU A 70 7.63 1.30 -6.20
CA GLU A 70 7.76 2.57 -6.90
C GLU A 70 9.23 2.94 -7.13
N ALA A 71 10.06 2.90 -6.09
CA ALA A 71 11.48 3.20 -6.18
C ALA A 71 12.20 2.25 -7.15
N ALA A 72 11.80 0.98 -7.15
CA ALA A 72 12.34 -0.03 -8.05
C ALA A 72 11.96 0.19 -9.52
N VAL A 73 10.74 0.67 -9.80
CA VAL A 73 10.24 0.95 -11.14
C VAL A 73 10.78 2.28 -11.67
N ARG A 74 10.87 3.29 -10.80
CA ARG A 74 11.40 4.62 -11.12
C ARG A 74 12.89 4.61 -11.41
N GLY A 75 13.65 3.68 -10.82
CA GLY A 75 15.08 3.52 -11.10
C GLY A 75 15.92 4.76 -10.78
N GLY A 76 15.53 5.55 -9.79
CA GLY A 76 16.24 6.78 -9.38
C GLY A 76 15.91 8.03 -10.19
N ASN A 77 14.88 7.99 -11.04
CA ASN A 77 14.44 9.14 -11.82
C ASN A 77 13.56 10.09 -10.96
N GLU A 78 14.19 11.01 -10.24
CA GLU A 78 13.55 11.93 -9.27
C GLU A 78 12.52 12.90 -9.89
N GLY A 79 12.50 13.06 -11.23
CA GLY A 79 11.58 13.97 -11.94
C GLY A 79 10.16 13.45 -12.20
N MET A 80 9.80 12.22 -11.83
CA MET A 80 8.43 11.69 -11.96
C MET A 80 7.56 11.97 -10.74
N LEU A 81 6.23 12.07 -10.92
CA LEU A 81 5.29 12.10 -9.79
C LEU A 81 5.40 10.80 -8.99
N GLY A 82 5.57 10.92 -7.67
CA GLY A 82 5.72 9.80 -6.73
C GLY A 82 4.42 9.41 -6.05
N LEU A 83 4.49 8.34 -5.27
CA LEU A 83 3.41 8.04 -4.32
C LEU A 83 3.34 9.16 -3.30
N ASP A 84 2.17 9.77 -3.20
CA ASP A 84 1.80 10.72 -2.17
C ASP A 84 0.66 10.11 -1.38
N TRP A 85 0.83 10.06 -0.07
CA TRP A 85 -0.13 9.39 0.82
C TRP A 85 -1.13 10.33 1.46
N ASP A 86 -1.09 11.64 1.12
CA ASP A 86 -1.88 12.71 1.71
C ASP A 86 -1.82 12.68 3.26
N GLU A 87 -0.86 13.40 3.88
CA GLU A 87 -0.75 13.49 5.35
C GLU A 87 -2.01 14.11 6.02
#